data_AF-A0A925MRI3-F1
#
_entry.id   AF-A0A925MRI3-F1
#
_cell.length_a   1.000
_cell.length_b   1.000
_cell.length_c   1.000
_cell.angle_alpha   90.00
_cell.angle_beta   90.00
_cell.angle_gamma   90.00
#
_symmetry.space_group_name_H-M   'P 1'
#
loop_
_entity.id
_entity.type
_entity.pdbx_description
1 polymer ?
#
loop_
_entity_poly.entity_id
_entity_poly.type
_entity_poly.pdbx_seq_one_letter_code
_entity_poly.pdbx_strand_id
1 'polypeptide(L)'
;MKSPVNVAITGAAGQIGYALAFRVASGQMLGPDQPVNLHLLEITPALGSLQGVVMELNDCAFPTLNKIVATDDAKVAFKDCNVALLVGARPRGPGMERKDLLLANAQIFSAQGKALDAVADRNVRVLVVGNPANTNALIAQRNAPSLNPKNFTAMVRLDHNRALAQLAEKTSKHITQIKKVTIWGNHSATQYPDLHQATV
;
A
#
# COMPACT_ATOMS: atom_id res chain seq x y z
N MET A 1 -0.57 25.22 -11.08
CA MET A 1 -0.48 23.74 -10.94
C MET A 1 -0.45 23.41 -9.46
N LYS A 2 -1.10 22.31 -9.04
CA LYS A 2 -1.04 21.84 -7.64
C LYS A 2 0.41 21.45 -7.30
N SER A 3 0.82 21.64 -6.05
CA SER A 3 2.12 21.16 -5.58
C SER A 3 2.18 19.62 -5.67
N PRO A 4 3.30 19.03 -6.12
CA PRO A 4 3.43 17.58 -6.18
C PRO A 4 3.29 16.91 -4.81
N VAL A 5 2.66 15.73 -4.79
CA VAL A 5 2.51 14.90 -3.58
C VAL A 5 3.54 13.77 -3.62
N ASN A 6 4.27 13.57 -2.52
CA ASN A 6 5.24 12.49 -2.38
C ASN A 6 4.53 11.17 -2.00
N VAL A 7 4.55 10.20 -2.91
CA VAL A 7 3.95 8.87 -2.71
C VAL A 7 5.05 7.82 -2.64
N ALA A 8 5.21 7.19 -1.46
CA ALA A 8 6.14 6.10 -1.28
C ALA A 8 5.47 4.74 -1.52
N ILE A 9 6.16 3.83 -2.23
CA ILE A 9 5.73 2.45 -2.47
C ILE A 9 6.87 1.51 -2.10
N THR A 10 6.67 0.61 -1.14
CA THR A 10 7.67 -0.42 -0.79
C THR A 10 7.43 -1.71 -1.54
N GLY A 11 8.46 -2.53 -1.77
CA GLY A 11 8.30 -3.72 -2.62
C GLY A 11 7.91 -3.34 -4.05
N ALA A 12 8.43 -2.20 -4.53
CA ALA A 12 7.99 -1.53 -5.74
C ALA A 12 8.31 -2.33 -7.03
N ALA A 13 9.30 -3.22 -7.00
CA ALA A 13 9.61 -4.10 -8.13
C ALA A 13 8.82 -5.42 -8.08
N GLY A 14 8.09 -5.69 -7.00
CA GLY A 14 7.18 -6.83 -6.91
C GLY A 14 5.93 -6.65 -7.78
N GLN A 15 5.17 -7.73 -7.99
CA GLN A 15 3.99 -7.74 -8.89
C GLN A 15 2.94 -6.68 -8.55
N ILE A 16 2.63 -6.51 -7.27
CA ILE A 16 1.69 -5.48 -6.81
C ILE A 16 2.29 -4.08 -6.99
N GLY A 17 3.56 -3.91 -6.65
CA GLY A 17 4.30 -2.65 -6.80
C GLY A 17 4.30 -2.18 -8.26
N TYR A 18 4.62 -3.09 -9.18
CA TYR A 18 4.55 -2.88 -10.62
C TYR A 18 3.17 -2.38 -11.03
N ALA A 19 2.10 -3.16 -10.81
CA ALA A 19 0.75 -2.75 -11.23
C ALA A 19 0.26 -1.44 -10.58
N LEU A 20 0.70 -1.15 -9.35
CA LEU A 20 0.30 0.02 -8.59
C LEU A 20 1.01 1.30 -9.08
N ALA A 21 2.32 1.24 -9.33
CA ALA A 21 3.13 2.41 -9.64
C ALA A 21 2.61 3.15 -10.88
N PHE A 22 2.27 2.45 -11.97
CA PHE A 22 1.72 3.08 -13.19
C PHE A 22 0.34 3.70 -12.97
N ARG A 23 -0.51 3.09 -12.14
CA ARG A 23 -1.85 3.62 -11.83
C ARG A 23 -1.80 4.85 -10.93
N VAL A 24 -0.82 4.91 -10.02
CA VAL A 24 -0.53 6.12 -9.25
C VAL A 24 0.03 7.21 -10.17
N ALA A 25 1.03 6.87 -10.99
CA ALA A 25 1.67 7.80 -11.92
C ALA A 25 0.68 8.42 -12.92
N SER A 26 -0.31 7.66 -13.41
CA SER A 26 -1.36 8.13 -14.33
C SER A 26 -2.45 9.00 -13.67
N GLY A 27 -2.38 9.24 -12.36
CA GLY A 27 -3.33 10.08 -11.64
C GLY A 27 -4.62 9.36 -11.18
N GLN A 28 -4.74 8.04 -11.39
CA GLN A 28 -5.97 7.32 -10.99
C GLN A 28 -6.18 7.24 -9.48
N MET A 29 -5.11 7.42 -8.68
CA MET A 29 -5.22 7.38 -7.22
C MET A 29 -5.58 8.73 -6.60
N LEU A 30 -4.95 9.82 -7.04
CA LEU A 30 -5.05 11.15 -6.40
C LEU A 30 -5.77 12.19 -7.26
N GLY A 31 -6.21 11.82 -8.47
CA GLY A 31 -6.86 12.69 -9.43
C GLY A 31 -5.94 13.04 -10.61
N PRO A 32 -6.52 13.30 -11.80
CA PRO A 32 -5.77 13.56 -13.03
C PRO A 32 -5.04 14.91 -13.04
N ASP A 33 -5.29 15.78 -12.05
CA ASP A 33 -4.73 17.13 -11.94
C ASP A 33 -3.71 17.26 -10.78
N GLN A 34 -3.38 16.16 -10.10
CA GLN A 34 -2.47 16.13 -8.97
C GLN A 34 -1.11 15.54 -9.40
N PRO A 35 -0.05 16.36 -9.53
CA PRO A 35 1.29 15.84 -9.77
C PRO A 35 1.76 14.97 -8.60
N VAL A 36 2.53 13.92 -8.90
CA VAL A 36 3.08 12.98 -7.92
C VAL A 36 4.58 12.81 -8.09
N ASN A 37 5.27 12.69 -6.96
CA ASN A 37 6.63 12.19 -6.90
C ASN A 37 6.58 10.75 -6.40
N LEU A 38 7.04 9.78 -7.19
CA LEU A 38 7.10 8.39 -6.78
C LEU A 38 8.41 8.11 -6.05
N HIS A 39 8.31 7.63 -4.82
CA HIS A 39 9.44 7.18 -4.01
C HIS A 39 9.34 5.65 -3.89
N LEU A 40 10.16 4.94 -4.65
CA LEU A 40 10.10 3.50 -4.78
C LEU A 40 11.19 2.86 -3.93
N LEU A 41 10.77 2.04 -2.96
CA LEU A 41 11.65 1.32 -2.05
C LEU A 41 11.70 -0.16 -2.40
N GLU A 42 12.90 -0.70 -2.53
CA GLU A 42 13.15 -2.14 -2.63
C GLU A 42 14.26 -2.61 -1.70
N ILE A 43 14.43 -3.92 -1.57
CA ILE A 43 15.64 -4.48 -0.98
C ILE A 43 16.81 -4.36 -1.96
N THR A 44 18.04 -4.25 -1.46
CA THR A 44 19.26 -4.12 -2.29
C THR A 44 19.34 -5.15 -3.44
N PRO A 45 19.02 -6.45 -3.24
CA PRO A 45 19.06 -7.44 -4.32
C PRO A 45 18.06 -7.18 -5.45
N ALA A 46 16.99 -6.43 -5.20
CA ALA A 46 15.93 -6.13 -6.17
C ALA A 46 16.11 -4.77 -6.87
N LEU A 47 17.19 -4.02 -6.58
CA LEU A 47 17.43 -2.71 -7.20
C LEU A 47 17.57 -2.79 -8.72
N GLY A 48 18.14 -3.86 -9.26
CA GLY A 48 18.22 -4.06 -10.71
C GLY A 48 16.84 -4.13 -11.36
N SER A 49 15.92 -4.92 -10.77
CA SER A 49 14.53 -4.99 -11.21
C SER A 49 13.79 -3.66 -11.00
N LEU A 50 14.06 -2.96 -9.90
CA LEU A 50 13.47 -1.65 -9.63
C LEU A 50 13.85 -0.63 -10.70
N GLN A 51 15.10 -0.64 -11.18
CA GLN A 51 15.50 0.25 -12.28
C GLN A 51 14.76 -0.04 -13.58
N GLY A 52 14.43 -1.31 -13.86
CA GLY A 52 13.53 -1.65 -14.97
C GLY A 52 12.16 -0.96 -14.84
N VAL A 53 11.55 -1.00 -13.64
CA VAL A 53 10.28 -0.30 -13.38
C VAL A 53 10.41 1.21 -13.57
N VAL A 54 11.54 1.81 -13.15
CA VAL A 54 11.82 3.24 -13.35
C VAL A 54 11.89 3.59 -14.84
N MET A 55 12.56 2.76 -15.65
CA MET A 55 12.61 2.96 -17.11
C MET A 55 11.21 2.93 -17.71
N GLU A 56 10.42 1.89 -17.42
CA GLU A 56 9.07 1.75 -17.95
C GLU A 56 8.14 2.90 -17.53
N LEU A 57 8.28 3.42 -16.31
CA LEU A 57 7.53 4.60 -15.85
C LEU A 57 7.88 5.87 -16.66
N ASN A 58 9.16 6.05 -17.00
CA ASN A 58 9.60 7.18 -17.84
C ASN A 58 9.09 7.02 -19.28
N ASP A 59 9.07 5.81 -19.81
CA ASP A 59 8.60 5.50 -21.17
C ASP A 59 7.09 5.77 -21.34
N CYS A 60 6.32 5.81 -20.25
CA CYS A 60 4.88 6.09 -20.28
C CYS A 60 4.52 7.57 -20.47
N ALA A 61 5.47 8.50 -20.34
CA ALA A 61 5.26 9.95 -20.49
C ALA A 61 4.03 10.50 -19.71
N PHE A 62 3.81 10.02 -18.48
CA PHE A 62 2.65 10.44 -17.69
C PHE A 62 2.73 11.93 -17.30
N PRO A 63 1.72 12.75 -17.63
CA PRO A 63 1.76 14.19 -17.35
C PRO A 63 1.70 14.52 -15.85
N THR A 64 1.19 13.60 -15.04
CA THR A 64 1.12 13.73 -13.58
C THR A 64 2.37 13.21 -12.86
N LEU A 65 3.28 12.51 -13.53
CA LEU A 65 4.50 12.00 -12.90
C LEU A 65 5.61 13.06 -12.96
N ASN A 66 5.87 13.70 -11.83
CA ASN A 66 6.83 14.80 -11.73
C ASN A 66 8.27 14.32 -11.47
N LYS A 67 8.44 13.30 -10.62
CA LYS A 67 9.76 12.77 -10.24
C LYS A 67 9.66 11.30 -9.81
N ILE A 68 10.74 10.56 -10.03
CA ILE A 68 10.93 9.21 -9.47
C ILE A 68 12.20 9.21 -8.60
N VAL A 69 12.12 8.59 -7.43
CA VAL A 69 13.24 8.28 -6.53
C VAL A 69 13.23 6.78 -6.29
N ALA A 70 14.27 6.07 -6.72
CA ALA A 70 14.42 4.63 -6.47
C ALA A 70 15.57 4.40 -5.48
N THR A 71 15.33 3.61 -4.44
CA THR A 71 16.28 3.43 -3.33
C THR A 71 16.04 2.12 -2.57
N ASP A 72 17.03 1.70 -1.79
CA ASP A 72 16.90 0.67 -0.76
C ASP A 72 16.95 1.24 0.67
N ASP A 73 17.08 2.55 0.84
CA ASP A 73 17.00 3.23 2.14
C ASP A 73 15.58 3.75 2.42
N ALA A 74 14.95 3.20 3.46
CA ALA A 74 13.63 3.62 3.91
C ALA A 74 13.54 5.11 4.27
N LYS A 75 14.61 5.73 4.80
CA LYS A 75 14.61 7.17 5.10
C LYS A 75 14.64 8.02 3.84
N VAL A 76 15.29 7.56 2.77
CA VAL A 76 15.24 8.25 1.48
C VAL A 76 13.84 8.10 0.87
N ALA A 77 13.28 6.89 0.89
CA ALA A 77 11.96 6.63 0.35
C ALA A 77 10.86 7.41 1.08
N PHE A 78 10.93 7.51 2.41
CA PHE A 78 9.90 8.15 3.23
C PHE A 78 10.12 9.64 3.51
N LYS A 79 11.20 10.23 3.00
CA LYS A 79 11.48 11.66 3.19
C LYS A 79 10.34 12.52 2.65
N ASP A 80 9.77 13.34 3.53
CA ASP A 80 8.66 14.27 3.25
C ASP A 80 7.45 13.56 2.60
N CYS A 81 7.28 12.26 2.87
CA CYS A 81 6.24 11.44 2.26
C CYS A 81 4.85 11.83 2.77
N ASN A 82 3.89 12.04 1.86
CA ASN A 82 2.51 12.34 2.19
C ASN A 82 1.61 11.10 2.17
N VAL A 83 1.93 10.11 1.33
CA VAL A 83 1.21 8.83 1.23
C VAL A 83 2.21 7.69 1.15
N ALA A 84 2.16 6.74 2.08
CA ALA A 84 3.03 5.56 2.10
C ALA A 84 2.22 4.28 1.89
N LEU A 85 2.52 3.56 0.81
CA LEU A 85 1.91 2.28 0.43
C LEU A 85 2.91 1.17 0.78
N LEU A 86 2.74 0.55 1.95
CA LEU A 86 3.64 -0.50 2.45
C LEU A 86 3.22 -1.86 1.88
N VAL A 87 3.69 -2.18 0.68
CA VAL A 87 3.35 -3.40 -0.06
C VAL A 87 4.35 -4.53 0.22
N GLY A 88 5.64 -4.20 0.29
CA GLY A 88 6.70 -5.16 0.55
C GLY A 88 6.60 -5.79 1.94
N ALA A 89 6.49 -7.11 1.98
CA ALA A 89 6.52 -7.94 3.19
C ALA A 89 7.27 -9.24 2.90
N ARG A 90 7.75 -9.93 3.94
CA ARG A 90 8.39 -11.24 3.78
C ARG A 90 7.30 -12.26 3.40
N PRO A 91 7.39 -12.94 2.24
CA PRO A 91 6.48 -14.03 1.92
C PRO A 91 6.78 -15.25 2.79
N ARG A 92 5.78 -16.10 2.98
CA ARG A 92 5.96 -17.36 3.71
C ARG A 92 6.81 -18.31 2.88
N GLY A 93 7.97 -18.71 3.42
CA GLY A 93 8.87 -19.67 2.78
C GLY A 93 8.55 -21.13 3.14
N PRO A 94 9.13 -22.10 2.42
CA PRO A 94 9.08 -23.52 2.78
C PRO A 94 9.57 -23.74 4.21
N GLY A 95 8.84 -24.52 5.00
CA GLY A 95 9.20 -24.84 6.40
C GLY A 95 8.99 -23.70 7.41
N MET A 96 8.58 -22.51 6.97
CA MET A 96 8.40 -21.36 7.86
C MET A 96 7.13 -21.50 8.71
N GLU A 97 7.29 -21.46 10.03
CA GLU A 97 6.16 -21.40 10.95
C GLU A 97 5.54 -20.01 10.99
N ARG A 98 4.32 -19.91 11.52
CA ARG A 98 3.63 -18.62 11.65
C ARG A 98 4.43 -17.62 12.51
N LYS A 99 5.10 -18.10 13.56
CA LYS A 99 5.90 -17.27 14.47
C LYS A 99 7.08 -16.63 13.73
N ASP A 100 7.75 -17.39 12.86
CA ASP A 100 8.93 -16.93 12.12
C ASP A 100 8.54 -15.86 11.10
N LEU A 101 7.43 -16.08 10.41
CA LEU A 101 6.86 -15.10 9.47
C LEU A 101 6.49 -13.79 10.19
N LEU A 102 5.89 -13.89 11.38
CA LEU A 102 5.53 -12.73 12.20
C LEU A 102 6.78 -11.98 12.68
N LEU A 103 7.81 -12.68 13.15
CA LEU A 103 9.06 -12.06 13.59
C LEU A 103 9.79 -11.35 12.45
N ALA A 104 9.89 -12.00 11.27
CA ALA A 104 10.52 -11.40 10.10
C ALA A 104 9.79 -10.13 9.64
N ASN A 105 8.46 -10.17 9.56
CA ASN A 105 7.68 -8.99 9.22
C ASN A 105 7.72 -7.93 10.33
N ALA A 106 7.75 -8.33 11.60
CA ALA A 106 7.87 -7.37 12.71
C ALA A 106 9.14 -6.53 12.61
N GLN A 107 10.27 -7.12 12.20
CA GLN A 107 11.50 -6.40 11.94
C GLN A 107 11.34 -5.37 10.80
N ILE A 108 10.76 -5.79 9.67
CA ILE A 108 10.52 -4.92 8.50
C ILE A 108 9.63 -3.72 8.88
N PHE A 109 8.47 -3.99 9.46
CA PHE A 109 7.48 -2.93 9.75
C PHE A 109 7.88 -2.08 10.95
N SER A 110 8.67 -2.59 11.90
CA SER A 110 9.26 -1.76 12.95
C SER A 110 10.28 -0.77 12.38
N ALA A 111 11.14 -1.23 11.46
CA ALA A 111 12.12 -0.36 10.80
C ALA A 111 11.44 0.70 9.91
N GLN A 112 10.45 0.29 9.11
CA GLN A 112 9.68 1.22 8.28
C GLN A 112 8.89 2.22 9.13
N GLY A 113 8.27 1.78 10.23
CA GLY A 113 7.59 2.66 11.19
C GLY A 113 8.53 3.74 11.73
N LYS A 114 9.72 3.35 12.21
CA LYS A 114 10.75 4.30 12.69
C LYS A 114 11.22 5.26 11.61
N ALA A 115 11.36 4.79 10.37
CA ALA A 115 11.76 5.64 9.25
C ALA A 115 10.66 6.67 8.91
N LEU A 116 9.39 6.25 8.82
CA LEU A 116 8.26 7.16 8.67
C LEU A 116 8.21 8.20 9.79
N ASP A 117 8.33 7.76 11.04
CA ASP A 117 8.37 8.62 12.22
C ASP A 117 9.44 9.71 12.11
N ALA A 118 10.63 9.33 11.66
CA ALA A 118 11.76 10.24 11.58
C ALA A 118 11.65 11.26 10.44
N VAL A 119 11.13 10.88 9.26
CA VAL A 119 11.32 11.69 8.04
C VAL A 119 10.07 11.98 7.22
N ALA A 120 8.93 11.35 7.51
CA ALA A 120 7.71 11.59 6.74
C ALA A 120 7.02 12.90 7.14
N ASP A 121 6.08 13.34 6.30
CA ASP A 121 5.16 14.41 6.67
C ASP A 121 4.38 14.01 7.93
N ARG A 122 4.13 14.96 8.84
CA ARG A 122 3.44 14.66 10.11
C ARG A 122 1.99 14.18 9.91
N ASN A 123 1.41 14.49 8.75
CA ASN A 123 0.08 14.06 8.33
C ASN A 123 0.14 12.95 7.25
N VAL A 124 1.26 12.24 7.11
CA VAL A 124 1.39 11.11 6.18
C VAL A 124 0.25 10.12 6.36
N ARG A 125 -0.34 9.66 5.26
CA ARG A 125 -1.35 8.58 5.24
C ARG A 125 -0.67 7.27 4.88
N VAL A 126 -0.79 6.27 5.74
CA VAL A 126 -0.10 4.98 5.58
C VAL A 126 -1.13 3.89 5.32
N LEU A 127 -0.94 3.15 4.22
CA LEU A 127 -1.72 1.97 3.88
C LEU A 127 -0.80 0.76 3.83
N VAL A 128 -1.06 -0.23 4.69
CA VAL A 128 -0.36 -1.51 4.69
C VAL A 128 -1.12 -2.52 3.85
N VAL A 129 -0.42 -3.08 2.87
CA VAL A 129 -0.88 -4.14 1.97
C VAL A 129 -0.12 -5.44 2.24
N GLY A 130 1.16 -5.35 2.60
CA GLY A 130 2.01 -6.51 2.89
C GLY A 130 1.50 -7.33 4.07
N ASN A 131 1.33 -8.63 3.86
CA ASN A 131 0.71 -9.52 4.84
C ASN A 131 1.62 -9.93 6.00
N PRO A 132 1.08 -10.16 7.21
CA PRO A 132 -0.32 -9.97 7.63
C PRO A 132 -0.70 -8.49 7.87
N ALA A 133 -1.53 -7.92 6.99
CA ALA A 133 -1.68 -6.47 6.85
C ALA A 133 -2.09 -5.74 8.14
N ASN A 134 -3.11 -6.23 8.86
CA ASN A 134 -3.61 -5.60 10.08
C ASN A 134 -2.54 -5.55 11.19
N THR A 135 -1.83 -6.67 11.42
CA THR A 135 -0.78 -6.75 12.44
C THR A 135 0.45 -5.95 12.03
N ASN A 136 0.83 -5.98 10.76
CA ASN A 136 1.93 -5.17 10.23
C ASN A 136 1.64 -3.66 10.36
N ALA A 137 0.41 -3.23 10.10
CA ALA A 137 -0.03 -1.86 10.34
C ALA A 137 0.08 -1.47 11.82
N LEU A 138 -0.34 -2.34 12.74
CA LEU A 138 -0.18 -2.13 14.17
C LEU A 138 1.30 -2.00 14.57
N ILE A 139 2.18 -2.84 14.04
CA ILE A 139 3.62 -2.79 14.33
C ILE A 139 4.23 -1.49 13.82
N ALA A 140 3.94 -1.10 12.58
CA ALA A 140 4.43 0.16 12.01
C ALA A 140 3.95 1.36 12.83
N GLN A 141 2.66 1.40 13.16
CA GLN A 141 2.05 2.44 14.00
C GLN A 141 2.72 2.54 15.38
N ARG A 142 2.98 1.40 16.04
CA ARG A 142 3.59 1.37 17.38
C ARG A 142 5.06 1.81 17.38
N ASN A 143 5.71 1.75 16.23
CA ASN A 143 7.08 2.22 16.03
C ASN A 143 7.16 3.64 15.46
N ALA A 144 6.01 4.34 15.35
CA ALA A 144 5.93 5.71 14.89
C ALA A 144 5.16 6.63 15.86
N PRO A 145 5.70 6.85 17.08
CA PRO A 145 4.98 7.53 18.17
C PRO A 145 4.68 9.01 17.90
N SER A 146 5.39 9.66 16.99
CA SER A 146 5.17 11.08 16.65
C SER A 146 4.14 11.29 15.53
N LEU A 147 3.64 10.22 14.92
CA LEU A 147 2.62 10.26 13.88
C LEU A 147 1.24 9.90 14.46
N ASN A 148 0.20 10.48 13.87
CA ASN A 148 -1.16 10.18 14.30
C ASN A 148 -1.49 8.69 14.04
N PRO A 149 -1.84 7.88 15.06
CA PRO A 149 -2.12 6.46 14.88
C PRO A 149 -3.28 6.20 13.91
N LYS A 150 -4.24 7.13 13.78
CA LYS A 150 -5.37 7.01 12.84
C LYS A 150 -4.95 7.05 11.37
N ASN A 151 -3.73 7.51 11.08
CA ASN A 151 -3.21 7.53 9.72
C ASN A 151 -2.69 6.17 9.25
N PHE A 152 -2.53 5.19 10.14
CA PHE A 152 -2.10 3.84 9.81
C PHE A 152 -3.31 2.95 9.56
N THR A 153 -3.43 2.47 8.32
CA THR A 153 -4.55 1.65 7.87
C THR A 153 -4.04 0.34 7.27
N ALA A 154 -4.87 -0.70 7.31
CA ALA A 154 -4.60 -1.98 6.68
C ALA A 154 -5.64 -2.25 5.59
N MET A 155 -5.22 -2.83 4.47
CA MET A 155 -6.09 -3.02 3.32
C MET A 155 -7.01 -4.24 3.47
N VAL A 156 -8.31 -4.00 3.65
CA VAL A 156 -9.40 -5.00 3.47
C VAL A 156 -10.22 -4.73 2.21
N ARG A 157 -9.79 -3.76 1.39
CA ARG A 157 -10.56 -3.28 0.23
C ARG A 157 -10.67 -4.32 -0.90
N LEU A 158 -9.67 -5.18 -1.06
CA LEU A 158 -9.74 -6.26 -2.04
C LEU A 158 -10.87 -7.24 -1.70
N ASP A 159 -10.99 -7.62 -0.43
CA ASP A 159 -12.07 -8.49 0.03
C ASP A 159 -13.44 -7.83 -0.11
N HIS A 160 -13.53 -6.54 0.22
CA HIS A 160 -14.75 -5.75 0.01
C HIS A 160 -15.17 -5.75 -1.47
N ASN A 161 -14.23 -5.51 -2.39
CA ASN A 161 -14.52 -5.55 -3.82
C ASN A 161 -14.93 -6.95 -4.30
N ARG A 162 -14.36 -8.01 -3.73
CA ARG A 162 -14.78 -9.40 -4.01
C ARG A 162 -16.20 -9.66 -3.53
N ALA A 163 -16.56 -9.20 -2.33
CA ALA A 163 -17.93 -9.32 -1.82
C ALA A 163 -18.94 -8.58 -2.72
N LEU A 164 -18.59 -7.37 -3.18
CA LEU A 164 -19.40 -6.64 -4.16
C LEU A 164 -19.60 -7.43 -5.47
N ALA A 165 -18.52 -8.02 -6.01
CA ALA A 165 -18.60 -8.82 -7.23
C ALA A 165 -19.48 -10.07 -7.07
N GLN A 166 -19.34 -10.79 -5.95
CA GLN A 166 -20.16 -11.96 -5.64
C GLN A 166 -21.66 -11.61 -5.50
N LEU A 167 -21.96 -10.48 -4.85
CA LEU A 167 -23.34 -10.03 -4.70
C LEU A 167 -23.94 -9.55 -6.04
N ALA A 168 -23.14 -8.90 -6.89
CA ALA A 168 -23.54 -8.50 -8.24
C ALA A 168 -23.92 -9.70 -9.10
N GLU A 169 -23.08 -10.74 -9.10
CA GLU A 169 -23.34 -11.99 -9.79
C GLU A 169 -24.63 -12.65 -9.27
N LYS A 170 -24.76 -12.78 -7.94
CA LYS A 170 -25.90 -13.46 -7.31
C LYS A 170 -27.23 -12.76 -7.55
N THR A 171 -27.23 -11.43 -7.67
CA THR A 171 -28.45 -10.62 -7.85
C THR A 171 -28.69 -10.20 -9.29
N SER A 172 -27.74 -10.50 -10.19
CA SER A 172 -27.74 -10.05 -11.59
C SER A 172 -27.88 -8.52 -11.72
N LYS A 173 -27.31 -7.78 -10.76
CA LYS A 173 -27.25 -6.32 -10.77
C LYS A 173 -25.85 -5.85 -11.04
N HIS A 174 -25.72 -4.66 -11.63
CA HIS A 174 -24.42 -4.05 -11.83
C HIS A 174 -23.81 -3.62 -10.49
N ILE A 175 -22.49 -3.75 -10.35
CA ILE A 175 -21.76 -3.49 -9.09
C ILE A 175 -22.00 -2.09 -8.53
N THR A 176 -22.30 -1.10 -9.39
CA THR A 176 -22.59 0.29 -8.98
C THR A 176 -23.94 0.47 -8.28
N GLN A 177 -24.83 -0.51 -8.36
CA GLN A 177 -26.13 -0.51 -7.67
C GLN A 177 -25.99 -1.02 -6.23
N ILE A 178 -24.93 -1.79 -5.96
CA ILE A 178 -24.66 -2.36 -4.65
C ILE A 178 -23.99 -1.32 -3.75
N LYS A 179 -24.57 -1.09 -2.57
CA LYS A 179 -24.07 -0.13 -1.58
C LYS A 179 -24.01 -0.76 -0.20
N LYS A 180 -23.26 -0.11 0.70
CA LYS A 180 -23.19 -0.43 2.15
C LYS A 180 -22.71 -1.85 2.51
N VAL A 181 -22.00 -2.53 1.61
CA VAL A 181 -21.25 -3.74 1.96
C VAL A 181 -20.13 -3.38 2.94
N THR A 182 -19.97 -4.16 4.00
CA THR A 182 -18.93 -3.93 5.01
C THR A 182 -18.11 -5.20 5.22
N ILE A 183 -16.79 -5.07 5.38
CA ILE A 183 -15.92 -6.17 5.79
C ILE A 183 -15.42 -5.87 7.19
N TRP A 184 -15.66 -6.79 8.13
CA TRP A 184 -15.20 -6.69 9.51
C TRP A 184 -14.01 -7.62 9.77
N GLY A 185 -13.19 -7.23 10.75
CA GLY A 185 -12.14 -8.07 11.31
C GLY A 185 -10.80 -8.02 10.56
N ASN A 186 -10.13 -9.16 10.53
CA ASN A 186 -8.75 -9.30 10.05
C ASN A 186 -8.71 -9.69 8.58
N HIS A 187 -7.78 -9.13 7.78
CA HIS A 187 -7.53 -9.60 6.41
C HIS A 187 -6.92 -11.01 6.45
N SER A 188 -7.81 -12.01 6.47
CA SER A 188 -7.53 -13.43 6.65
C SER A 188 -8.79 -14.25 6.37
N ALA A 189 -8.74 -15.56 6.61
CA ALA A 189 -9.91 -16.43 6.54
C ALA A 189 -10.99 -16.13 7.60
N THR A 190 -10.66 -15.38 8.66
CA THR A 190 -11.64 -15.01 9.71
C THR A 190 -12.30 -13.64 9.48
N GLN A 191 -12.14 -13.07 8.29
CA GLN A 191 -12.87 -11.86 7.91
C GLN A 191 -14.37 -12.13 7.87
N TYR A 192 -15.18 -11.09 8.10
CA TYR A 192 -16.63 -11.20 8.06
C TYR A 192 -17.24 -10.23 7.02
N PRO A 193 -17.66 -10.73 5.84
CA PRO A 193 -18.43 -9.97 4.87
C PRO A 193 -19.88 -9.77 5.36
N ASP A 194 -20.19 -8.56 5.80
CA ASP A 194 -21.50 -8.19 6.33
C ASP A 194 -22.41 -7.64 5.24
N LEU A 195 -23.55 -8.31 5.06
CA LEU A 195 -24.59 -7.97 4.10
C LEU A 195 -25.86 -7.42 4.77
N HIS A 196 -25.95 -7.37 6.11
CA HIS A 196 -27.18 -6.95 6.80
C HIS A 196 -27.58 -5.51 6.49
N GLN A 197 -26.59 -4.65 6.21
CA GLN A 197 -26.80 -3.25 5.84
C GLN A 197 -26.63 -3.00 4.34
N ALA A 198 -26.24 -4.03 3.58
CA ALA A 198 -26.03 -3.91 2.15
C ALA A 198 -27.37 -3.72 1.43
N THR A 199 -27.37 -2.85 0.42
CA THR A 199 -28.52 -2.61 -0.45
C THR A 199 -28.14 -2.89 -1.90
N VAL A 200 -29.09 -3.37 -2.68
CA VAL A 200 -28.95 -3.71 -4.09
C VAL A 200 -30.01 -2.99 -4.90
#